data_AF-A0A850AGE8-F1
#
_entry.id   AF-A0A850AGE8-F1
#
_cell.length_a   1.000
_cell.length_b   1.000
_cell.length_c   1.000
_cell.angle_alpha   90.00
_cell.angle_beta   90.00
_cell.angle_gamma   90.00
#
_symmetry.space_group_name_H-M   'P 1'
#
loop_
_entity.id
_entity.type
_entity.pdbx_description
1 polymer ?
#
loop_
_entity_poly.entity_id
_entity_poly.type
_entity_poly.pdbx_seq_one_letter_code
_entity_poly.pdbx_strand_id
1 'polypeptide(L)'
;IPTPPPPPPTRAAAPTPAPAPPAGVDFRLVSVRLWGPIENGGYFDGPSLHCGEKRQLRGIVLDAAGQPLNGVTLLGVYSGVEQVSGSKGPGVAEWILGGGDDLIVLRDIDGRQASSERGANLVTDVGRIADDHLIASGYCSDAGSCAGLRAANACYGHFSWDVTFQRTY
;
A
#
# COMPACT_ATOMS: atom_id res chain seq x y z
N ILE A 1 -44.82 13.03 59.37
CA ILE A 1 -43.50 12.36 59.16
C ILE A 1 -42.95 12.89 57.85
N PRO A 2 -41.81 13.62 57.83
CA PRO A 2 -41.27 14.16 56.58
C PRO A 2 -40.62 13.05 55.75
N THR A 3 -40.85 13.06 54.45
CA THR A 3 -40.33 12.10 53.46
C THR A 3 -38.83 12.34 53.23
N PRO A 4 -37.99 11.29 53.11
CA PRO A 4 -36.57 11.46 52.82
C PRO A 4 -36.34 12.04 51.43
N PRO A 5 -35.32 12.89 51.23
CA PRO A 5 -34.97 13.41 49.91
C PRO A 5 -34.43 12.28 49.01
N PRO A 6 -34.63 12.40 47.67
CA PRO A 6 -34.14 11.41 46.71
C PRO A 6 -32.61 11.36 46.68
N PRO A 7 -32.02 10.17 46.39
CA PRO A 7 -30.58 10.02 46.30
C PRO A 7 -30.01 10.83 45.13
N PRO A 8 -28.79 11.39 45.29
CA PRO A 8 -28.13 12.14 44.22
C PRO A 8 -27.78 11.22 43.03
N PRO A 9 -27.75 11.77 41.80
CA PRO A 9 -27.41 11.00 40.61
C PRO A 9 -25.96 10.49 40.67
N THR A 10 -25.78 9.19 40.46
CA THR A 10 -24.46 8.56 40.36
C THR A 10 -23.73 9.11 39.13
N ARG A 11 -22.56 9.72 39.34
CA ARG A 11 -21.69 10.20 38.26
C ARG A 11 -21.23 9.01 37.42
N ALA A 12 -21.52 9.02 36.12
CA ALA A 12 -20.97 8.06 35.18
C ALA A 12 -19.43 8.15 35.19
N ALA A 13 -18.76 7.00 35.22
CA ALA A 13 -17.30 6.94 35.14
C ALA A 13 -16.85 7.54 33.80
N ALA A 14 -15.86 8.42 33.85
CA ALA A 14 -15.23 8.95 32.64
C ALA A 14 -14.53 7.81 31.88
N PRO A 15 -14.58 7.80 30.54
CA PRO A 15 -13.88 6.79 29.74
C PRO A 15 -12.38 6.86 30.04
N THR A 16 -11.78 5.71 30.31
CA THR A 16 -10.33 5.58 30.52
C THR A 16 -9.61 5.96 29.22
N PRO A 17 -8.56 6.80 29.26
CA PRO A 17 -7.77 7.10 28.07
C PRO A 17 -7.22 5.80 27.48
N ALA A 18 -7.33 5.66 26.16
CA ALA A 18 -6.66 4.55 25.46
C ALA A 18 -5.13 4.66 25.70
N PRO A 19 -4.41 3.53 25.75
CA PRO A 19 -2.95 3.54 25.84
C PRO A 19 -2.35 4.43 24.75
N ALA A 20 -1.30 5.20 25.10
CA ALA A 20 -0.56 5.96 24.10
C ALA A 20 0.01 5.01 23.03
N PRO A 21 -0.08 5.35 21.74
CA PRO A 21 0.51 4.53 20.68
C PRO A 21 2.00 4.30 20.96
N PRO A 22 2.56 3.14 20.60
CA PRO A 22 3.99 2.91 20.70
C PRO A 22 4.77 3.98 19.93
N ALA A 23 5.99 4.30 20.38
CA ALA A 23 6.84 5.30 19.73
C ALA A 23 7.17 4.87 18.29
N GLY A 24 6.54 5.51 17.31
CA GLY A 24 6.64 5.15 15.90
C GLY A 24 5.42 5.64 15.11
N VAL A 25 5.37 5.28 13.83
CA VAL A 25 4.16 5.44 13.01
C VAL A 25 3.16 4.31 13.30
N ASP A 26 1.87 4.57 13.12
CA ASP A 26 0.81 3.56 13.27
C ASP A 26 0.95 2.45 12.22
N PHE A 27 1.36 2.82 11.00
CA PHE A 27 1.60 1.90 9.89
C PHE A 27 2.99 2.08 9.29
N ARG A 28 3.81 1.02 9.36
CA ARG A 28 5.12 0.97 8.72
C ARG A 28 5.03 0.31 7.35
N LEU A 29 5.90 0.71 6.43
CA LEU A 29 6.10 0.08 5.15
C LEU A 29 6.97 -1.16 5.33
N VAL A 30 6.50 -2.32 4.88
CA VAL A 30 7.25 -3.59 5.01
C VAL A 30 7.66 -4.19 3.67
N SER A 31 7.04 -3.77 2.56
CA SER A 31 7.41 -4.24 1.22
C SER A 31 6.99 -3.25 0.14
N VAL A 32 7.85 -3.08 -0.86
CA VAL A 32 7.55 -2.47 -2.15
C VAL A 32 8.02 -3.44 -3.23
N ARG A 33 7.10 -3.92 -4.06
CA ARG A 33 7.39 -4.98 -5.03
C ARG A 33 6.82 -4.63 -6.40
N LEU A 34 7.69 -4.63 -7.40
CA LEU A 34 7.29 -4.59 -8.80
C LEU A 34 6.76 -5.96 -9.22
N TRP A 35 5.65 -5.97 -9.96
CA TRP A 35 5.10 -7.20 -10.51
C TRP A 35 5.98 -7.73 -11.63
N GLY A 36 6.11 -9.05 -11.75
CA GLY A 36 6.83 -9.63 -12.87
C GLY A 36 6.03 -9.56 -14.18
N PRO A 37 6.68 -9.77 -15.34
CA PRO A 37 6.01 -9.74 -16.64
C PRO A 37 4.75 -10.60 -16.72
N ILE A 38 4.83 -11.85 -16.25
CA ILE A 38 3.72 -12.82 -16.29
C ILE A 38 2.55 -12.36 -15.43
N GLU A 39 2.85 -11.90 -14.21
CA GLU A 39 1.85 -11.35 -13.28
C GLU A 39 1.16 -10.12 -13.89
N ASN A 40 1.94 -9.31 -14.62
CA ASN A 40 1.45 -8.15 -15.35
C ASN A 40 0.65 -8.51 -16.63
N GLY A 41 0.50 -9.80 -16.96
CA GLY A 41 -0.25 -10.30 -18.11
C GLY A 41 0.59 -10.51 -19.37
N GLY A 42 1.91 -10.43 -19.26
CA GLY A 42 2.87 -10.71 -20.32
C GLY A 42 3.30 -12.17 -20.39
N TYR A 43 4.27 -12.46 -21.26
CA TYR A 43 4.89 -13.77 -21.40
C TYR A 43 6.30 -13.67 -22.00
N PHE A 44 7.03 -14.78 -21.98
CA PHE A 44 8.32 -14.91 -22.66
C PHE A 44 8.19 -15.84 -23.87
N ASP A 45 8.79 -15.45 -24.99
CA ASP A 45 9.02 -16.30 -26.15
C ASP A 45 10.54 -16.45 -26.35
N GLY A 46 11.08 -17.54 -25.79
CA GLY A 46 12.52 -17.69 -25.63
C GLY A 46 13.11 -16.53 -24.80
N PRO A 47 14.16 -15.82 -25.28
CA PRO A 47 14.72 -14.66 -24.59
C PRO A 47 13.89 -13.38 -24.77
N SER A 48 12.86 -13.40 -25.62
CA SER A 48 12.07 -12.22 -25.93
C SER A 48 10.97 -12.01 -24.89
N LEU A 49 10.90 -10.81 -24.35
CA LEU A 49 9.84 -10.38 -23.43
C LEU A 49 8.66 -9.79 -24.21
N HIS A 50 7.47 -10.35 -24.00
CA HIS A 50 6.20 -9.74 -24.37
C HIS A 50 5.58 -9.14 -23.12
N CYS A 51 5.53 -7.81 -23.07
CA CYS A 51 5.00 -7.10 -21.91
C CYS A 51 3.49 -7.32 -21.79
N GLY A 52 3.00 -7.34 -20.54
CA GLY A 52 1.57 -7.26 -20.27
C GLY A 52 1.06 -5.82 -20.30
N GLU A 53 -0.25 -5.67 -20.31
CA GLU A 53 -0.92 -4.37 -20.46
C GLU A 53 -1.33 -3.73 -19.12
N LYS A 54 -1.14 -4.43 -18.00
CA LYS A 54 -1.60 -3.95 -16.70
C LYS A 54 -0.77 -2.75 -16.21
N ARG A 55 -1.47 -1.91 -15.47
CA ARG A 55 -0.97 -0.72 -14.77
C ARG A 55 -1.68 -0.61 -13.42
N GLN A 56 -1.45 -1.58 -12.56
CA GLN A 56 -2.12 -1.69 -11.28
C GLN A 56 -1.19 -1.23 -10.16
N LEU A 57 -1.72 -0.44 -9.24
CA LEU A 57 -1.08 -0.19 -7.97
C LEU A 57 -1.96 -0.81 -6.90
N ARG A 58 -1.42 -1.76 -6.12
CA ARG A 58 -2.11 -2.34 -4.98
C ARG A 58 -1.46 -1.89 -3.68
N GLY A 59 -2.31 -1.37 -2.79
CA GLY A 59 -1.99 -1.16 -1.40
C GLY A 59 -2.50 -2.35 -0.59
N ILE A 60 -1.60 -3.03 0.10
CA ILE A 60 -1.89 -4.18 0.95
C ILE A 60 -1.70 -3.73 2.40
N VAL A 61 -2.70 -3.95 3.24
CA VAL A 61 -2.63 -3.59 4.65
C VAL A 61 -2.73 -4.84 5.50
N LEU A 62 -1.79 -4.94 6.45
CA LEU A 62 -1.71 -6.00 7.44
C LEU A 62 -1.88 -5.43 8.84
N ASP A 63 -2.46 -6.22 9.74
CA ASP A 63 -2.44 -5.94 11.18
C ASP A 63 -1.07 -6.23 11.80
N ALA A 64 -0.93 -5.99 13.10
CA ALA A 64 0.34 -6.21 13.80
C ALA A 64 0.77 -7.69 13.84
N ALA A 65 -0.16 -8.64 13.70
CA ALA A 65 0.15 -10.06 13.60
C ALA A 65 0.48 -10.51 12.15
N GLY A 66 0.43 -9.59 11.19
CA GLY A 66 0.69 -9.88 9.77
C GLY A 66 -0.51 -10.44 9.01
N GLN A 67 -1.71 -10.38 9.57
CA GLN A 67 -2.94 -10.81 8.89
C GLN A 67 -3.55 -9.66 8.07
N PRO A 68 -4.23 -9.94 6.95
CA PRO A 68 -4.86 -8.89 6.16
C PRO A 68 -5.87 -8.07 6.97
N LEU A 69 -5.75 -6.74 6.90
CA LEU A 69 -6.58 -5.80 7.64
C LEU A 69 -7.45 -5.00 6.68
N ASN A 70 -8.77 -5.17 6.77
CA ASN A 70 -9.75 -4.45 5.95
C ASN A 70 -10.21 -3.15 6.63
N GLY A 71 -10.75 -2.22 5.84
CA GLY A 71 -11.37 -0.99 6.35
C GLY A 71 -10.40 0.17 6.58
N VAL A 72 -9.10 -0.06 6.43
CA VAL A 72 -8.08 1.01 6.46
C VAL A 72 -8.15 1.81 5.17
N THR A 73 -8.17 3.14 5.28
CA THR A 73 -8.16 4.05 4.14
C THR A 73 -6.73 4.40 3.75
N LEU A 74 -6.39 4.17 2.49
CA LEU A 74 -5.12 4.55 1.88
C LEU A 74 -5.34 5.71 0.90
N LEU A 75 -4.31 6.54 0.75
CA LEU A 75 -4.32 7.69 -0.14
C LEU A 75 -3.22 7.55 -1.19
N GLY A 76 -3.58 7.71 -2.46
CA GLY A 76 -2.63 8.05 -3.53
C GLY A 76 -2.17 9.50 -3.37
N VAL A 77 -0.90 9.70 -3.02
CA VAL A 77 -0.39 11.00 -2.57
C VAL A 77 -0.44 12.05 -3.69
N TYR A 78 -0.14 11.64 -4.93
CA TYR A 78 -0.14 12.56 -6.07
C TYR A 78 -1.49 12.60 -6.76
N SER A 79 -2.20 11.48 -6.84
CA SER A 79 -3.53 11.44 -7.45
C SER A 79 -4.63 12.06 -6.56
N GLY A 80 -4.41 12.09 -5.24
CA GLY A 80 -5.42 12.48 -4.26
C GLY A 80 -6.55 11.46 -4.09
N VAL A 81 -6.42 10.27 -4.69
CA VAL A 81 -7.48 9.26 -4.69
C VAL A 81 -7.37 8.37 -3.45
N GLU A 82 -8.43 8.35 -2.66
CA GLU A 82 -8.56 7.42 -1.54
C GLU A 82 -9.12 6.07 -1.99
N GLN A 83 -8.62 4.99 -1.40
CA GLN A 83 -9.19 3.65 -1.52
C GLN A 83 -9.19 2.95 -0.17
N VAL A 84 -10.14 2.04 0.01
CA VAL A 84 -10.28 1.28 1.25
C VAL A 84 -9.82 -0.16 1.05
N SER A 85 -8.93 -0.61 1.93
CA SER A 85 -8.45 -2.00 1.97
C SER A 85 -9.61 -2.99 2.20
N GLY A 86 -9.56 -4.13 1.53
CA GLY A 86 -10.63 -5.13 1.53
C GLY A 86 -11.54 -5.08 0.30
N SER A 87 -11.54 -3.96 -0.45
CA SER A 87 -12.40 -3.77 -1.61
C SER A 87 -12.02 -4.63 -2.82
N LYS A 88 -10.78 -5.13 -2.88
CA LYS A 88 -10.24 -5.98 -3.95
C LYS A 88 -9.71 -7.33 -3.46
N GLY A 89 -10.20 -7.77 -2.31
CA GLY A 89 -9.72 -8.94 -1.59
C GLY A 89 -9.16 -8.55 -0.21
N PRO A 90 -8.91 -9.52 0.68
CA PRO A 90 -8.50 -9.25 2.07
C PRO A 90 -7.26 -8.36 2.15
N GLY A 91 -7.38 -7.22 2.83
CA GLY A 91 -6.33 -6.23 3.02
C GLY A 91 -5.98 -5.40 1.79
N VAL A 92 -6.62 -5.63 0.63
CA VAL A 92 -6.20 -5.04 -0.65
C VAL A 92 -7.08 -3.85 -1.03
N ALA A 93 -6.43 -2.74 -1.36
CA ALA A 93 -6.93 -1.60 -2.11
C ALA A 93 -6.21 -1.51 -3.46
N GLU A 94 -6.87 -1.00 -4.50
CA GLU A 94 -6.28 -0.92 -5.84
C GLU A 94 -6.58 0.41 -6.54
N TRP A 95 -5.60 0.89 -7.29
CA TRP A 95 -5.69 2.04 -8.20
C TRP A 95 -5.26 1.62 -9.60
N ILE A 96 -5.80 2.32 -10.59
CA ILE A 96 -5.19 2.37 -11.92
C ILE A 96 -3.98 3.30 -11.81
N LEU A 97 -2.80 2.76 -12.09
CA LEU A 97 -1.54 3.49 -12.03
C LEU A 97 -1.32 4.24 -13.36
N GLY A 98 -1.30 5.57 -13.29
CA GLY A 98 -0.94 6.42 -14.43
C GLY A 98 0.57 6.45 -14.67
N GLY A 99 1.17 7.65 -14.65
CA GLY A 99 2.64 7.80 -14.72
C GLY A 99 3.38 7.36 -13.44
N GLY A 100 2.64 7.15 -12.36
CA GLY A 100 3.13 6.74 -11.06
C GLY A 100 2.30 7.37 -9.94
N ASP A 101 2.41 6.82 -8.74
CA ASP A 101 1.86 7.41 -7.52
C ASP A 101 2.73 7.00 -6.33
N ASP A 102 2.45 7.57 -5.16
CA ASP A 102 2.93 7.05 -3.88
C ASP A 102 1.74 6.75 -2.98
N LEU A 103 1.89 5.83 -2.03
CA LEU A 103 0.83 5.49 -1.08
C LEU A 103 1.22 5.82 0.37
N ILE A 104 0.21 6.22 1.14
CA ILE A 104 0.25 6.26 2.61
C ILE A 104 -1.04 5.67 3.18
N VAL A 105 -1.01 5.21 4.43
CA VAL A 105 -2.22 5.00 5.21
C VAL A 105 -2.69 6.33 5.77
N LEU A 106 -3.91 6.74 5.43
CA LEU A 106 -4.48 8.04 5.82
C LEU A 106 -5.34 7.92 7.08
N ARG A 107 -6.17 6.87 7.15
CA ARG A 107 -7.05 6.62 8.30
C ARG A 107 -7.10 5.16 8.64
N ASP A 108 -7.13 4.88 9.94
CA ASP A 108 -7.29 3.54 10.46
C ASP A 108 -8.77 3.08 10.38
N ILE A 109 -9.05 1.83 10.76
CA ILE A 109 -10.37 1.18 10.68
C ILE A 109 -11.45 1.89 11.52
N ASP A 110 -11.05 2.64 12.54
CA ASP A 110 -11.92 3.44 13.40
C ASP A 110 -12.21 4.85 12.82
N GLY A 111 -11.65 5.15 11.63
CA GLY A 111 -11.78 6.42 10.94
C GLY A 111 -10.84 7.51 11.45
N ARG A 112 -10.02 7.23 12.47
CA ARG A 112 -9.06 8.19 13.02
C ARG A 112 -7.89 8.37 12.06
N GLN A 113 -7.35 9.58 11.95
CA GLN A 113 -6.12 9.80 11.18
C GLN A 113 -4.99 8.93 11.72
N ALA A 114 -4.26 8.32 10.80
CA ALA A 114 -3.11 7.49 11.09
C ALA A 114 -1.82 8.21 10.69
N SER A 115 -0.76 7.95 11.43
CA SER A 115 0.61 8.20 11.00
C SER A 115 1.11 7.02 10.18
N SER A 116 1.77 7.27 9.06
CA SER A 116 2.20 6.22 8.13
C SER A 116 3.55 6.55 7.52
N GLU A 117 4.38 5.53 7.33
CA GLU A 117 5.45 5.60 6.34
C GLU A 117 4.87 5.70 4.92
N ARG A 118 5.70 6.16 3.98
CA ARG A 118 5.33 6.37 2.58
C ARG A 118 5.92 5.29 1.68
N GLY A 119 5.06 4.58 0.95
CA GLY A 119 5.46 3.74 -0.17
C GLY A 119 5.71 4.62 -1.38
N ALA A 120 6.98 4.86 -1.70
CA ALA A 120 7.39 5.85 -2.69
C ALA A 120 7.98 5.24 -3.97
N ASN A 121 8.08 6.07 -5.02
CA ASN A 121 8.71 5.75 -6.31
C ASN A 121 8.00 4.65 -7.10
N LEU A 122 6.67 4.56 -6.98
CA LEU A 122 5.85 3.57 -7.69
C LEU A 122 5.53 4.11 -9.09
N VAL A 123 6.54 4.10 -9.95
CA VAL A 123 6.50 4.71 -11.27
C VAL A 123 6.26 3.70 -12.37
N THR A 124 5.73 4.15 -13.50
CA THR A 124 5.61 3.34 -14.71
C THR A 124 6.68 3.65 -15.75
N ASP A 125 7.39 4.77 -15.61
CA ASP A 125 8.55 5.07 -16.46
C ASP A 125 9.73 4.15 -16.11
N VAL A 126 10.05 3.23 -17.03
CA VAL A 126 11.13 2.26 -16.86
C VAL A 126 12.51 2.88 -16.69
N GLY A 127 12.72 4.09 -17.21
CA GLY A 127 13.94 4.87 -17.00
C GLY A 127 14.16 5.25 -15.54
N ARG A 128 13.09 5.24 -14.74
CA ARG A 128 13.09 5.65 -13.33
C ARG A 128 12.91 4.48 -12.35
N ILE A 129 12.61 3.28 -12.85
CA ILE A 129 12.56 2.06 -12.02
C ILE A 129 13.99 1.60 -11.76
N ALA A 130 14.34 1.35 -10.50
CA ALA A 130 15.67 0.88 -10.12
C ALA A 130 15.94 -0.58 -10.59
N ASP A 131 17.22 -0.89 -10.83
CA ASP A 131 17.65 -2.21 -11.33
C ASP A 131 17.26 -3.35 -10.40
N ASP A 132 17.36 -3.14 -9.09
CA ASP A 132 16.99 -4.13 -8.08
C ASP A 132 15.53 -4.57 -8.22
N HIS A 133 14.61 -3.64 -8.46
CA HIS A 133 13.21 -3.95 -8.70
C HIS A 133 13.00 -4.68 -10.03
N LEU A 134 13.65 -4.25 -11.12
CA LEU A 134 13.52 -4.90 -12.43
C LEU A 134 14.10 -6.32 -12.44
N ILE A 135 15.22 -6.53 -11.73
CA ILE A 135 15.85 -7.84 -11.60
C ILE A 135 15.00 -8.75 -10.70
N ALA A 136 14.58 -8.26 -9.52
CA ALA A 136 13.79 -9.05 -8.59
C ALA A 136 12.42 -9.48 -9.16
N SER A 137 11.86 -8.68 -10.08
CA SER A 137 10.61 -8.99 -10.79
C SER A 137 10.80 -9.78 -12.09
N GLY A 138 12.06 -9.98 -12.53
CA GLY A 138 12.39 -10.79 -13.71
C GLY A 138 12.19 -10.08 -15.05
N TYR A 139 12.13 -8.74 -15.09
CA TYR A 139 12.16 -7.99 -16.36
C TYR A 139 13.55 -8.04 -17.02
N CYS A 140 14.62 -8.11 -16.22
CA CYS A 140 16.01 -8.27 -16.65
C CYS A 140 16.78 -9.15 -15.65
N SER A 141 17.98 -9.59 -16.01
CA SER A 141 18.81 -10.48 -15.18
C SER A 141 19.98 -9.76 -14.50
N ASP A 142 20.40 -8.63 -15.05
CA ASP A 142 21.61 -7.90 -14.67
C ASP A 142 21.56 -6.45 -15.18
N ALA A 143 22.49 -5.60 -14.73
CA ALA A 143 22.52 -4.20 -15.12
C ALA A 143 22.58 -3.97 -16.65
N GLY A 144 23.24 -4.86 -17.40
CA GLY A 144 23.35 -4.73 -18.86
C GLY A 144 22.01 -4.97 -19.56
N SER A 145 21.32 -6.04 -19.19
CA SER A 145 19.97 -6.34 -19.69
C SER A 145 18.94 -5.29 -19.24
N CYS A 146 19.06 -4.75 -18.02
CA CYS A 146 18.20 -3.65 -17.57
C CYS A 146 18.46 -2.35 -18.35
N ALA A 147 19.72 -2.04 -18.68
CA ALA A 147 20.06 -0.91 -19.54
C ALA A 147 19.46 -1.07 -20.96
N GLY A 148 19.53 -2.27 -21.54
CA GLY A 148 18.90 -2.57 -22.82
C GLY A 148 17.37 -2.38 -22.79
N LEU A 149 16.73 -2.82 -21.71
CA LEU A 149 15.30 -2.66 -21.50
C LEU A 149 14.88 -1.17 -21.45
N ARG A 150 15.66 -0.33 -20.78
CA ARG A 150 15.45 1.13 -20.74
C ARG A 150 15.70 1.80 -22.07
N ALA A 151 16.78 1.44 -22.77
CA ALA A 151 17.12 2.01 -24.06
C ALA A 151 16.03 1.73 -25.12
N ALA A 152 15.38 0.56 -25.03
CA ALA A 152 14.25 0.19 -25.87
C ALA A 152 12.92 0.83 -25.44
N ASN A 153 12.88 1.53 -24.30
CA ASN A 153 11.64 1.99 -23.66
C ASN A 153 10.61 0.85 -23.52
N ALA A 154 11.09 -0.33 -23.08
CA ALA A 154 10.28 -1.53 -23.09
C ALA A 154 9.04 -1.40 -22.19
N CYS A 155 7.99 -2.13 -22.57
CA CYS A 155 6.70 -2.16 -21.88
C CYS A 155 5.96 -0.83 -21.80
N TYR A 156 6.43 0.27 -22.41
CA TYR A 156 5.69 1.52 -22.64
C TYR A 156 4.83 2.01 -21.44
N GLY A 157 5.37 1.91 -20.23
CA GLY A 157 4.67 2.32 -19.02
C GLY A 157 3.65 1.31 -18.45
N HIS A 158 3.70 0.05 -18.86
CA HIS A 158 2.85 -1.02 -18.32
C HIS A 158 3.59 -1.79 -17.23
N PHE A 159 3.66 -1.16 -16.05
CA PHE A 159 4.24 -1.71 -14.82
C PHE A 159 3.23 -1.62 -13.69
N SER A 160 3.20 -2.64 -12.84
CA SER A 160 2.31 -2.72 -11.69
C SER A 160 3.10 -2.94 -10.41
N TRP A 161 2.58 -2.44 -9.29
CA TRP A 161 3.27 -2.43 -8.00
C TRP A 161 2.37 -2.94 -6.89
N ASP A 162 2.96 -3.67 -5.95
CA ASP A 162 2.42 -3.90 -4.61
C ASP A 162 3.20 -3.09 -3.59
N VAL A 163 2.46 -2.45 -2.68
CA VAL A 163 3.01 -1.79 -1.50
C VAL A 163 2.31 -2.34 -0.28
N THR A 164 3.07 -2.84 0.69
CA THR A 164 2.51 -3.44 1.90
C THR A 164 2.82 -2.60 3.12
N PHE A 165 1.76 -2.20 3.82
CA PHE A 165 1.82 -1.55 5.11
C PHE A 165 1.43 -2.53 6.21
N GLN A 166 2.09 -2.45 7.36
CA GLN A 166 1.77 -3.25 8.53
C GLN A 166 1.55 -2.34 9.74
N ARG A 167 0.44 -2.57 10.46
CA ARG A 167 0.17 -1.91 11.73
C ARG A 167 1.24 -2.27 12.77
N THR A 168 1.59 -1.34 13.65
CA THR A 168 2.71 -1.50 14.61
C THR A 168 2.28 -1.91 16.03
N TYR A 169 0.98 -2.01 16.32
CA TYR A 169 0.41 -2.32 17.63
C TYR A 169 -0.75 -3.30 17.59
#